data_AF-A0A5Q2TJF0-F1
#
_entry.id   AF-A0A5Q2TJF0-F1
#
_cell.length_a   1.000
_cell.length_b   1.000
_cell.length_c   1.000
_cell.angle_alpha   90.00
_cell.angle_beta   90.00
_cell.angle_gamma   90.00
#
_symmetry.space_group_name_H-M   'P 1'
#
loop_
_entity.id
_entity.type
_entity.pdbx_description
1 polymer ?
#
loop_
_entity_poly.entity_id
_entity_poly.type
_entity_poly.pdbx_seq_one_letter_code
_entity_poly.pdbx_strand_id
1 'polypeptide(L)'
;MNTFTKFRKLSIRSKFLVLFVLLFVWFGLIQLVQLFFFISYIKQYNEMTETIHLTNSIHGELREQLEEEIRDIVYGKVYFEDGRQYQILSQMEEHLNTVANKEMAQPFTNEIEEVRTILETTTEYVDLLGHQIKFNVPAEEKYTTQEYIGIASGLINDHVQTLLQNTLQESEIQKEVIKEKINRDIVISITVYILLVMITFFIIWIASKYMLKPIYSLQNHAKEIAKGNLNVLINPVTATNEIDDLYNGFHLMTNYLKHIISQVHRTSNEIIHTSRQIHQSTEENLTAGEQMTSTSQFITRDLQQQHIQLQQLQRENERLLEKQLSFQKQLDTLPEEHDLIHEHTSITITMISQLQKNMEEFKTQITTCFANMEVIGALGEEQLTTIEEIAENSDKQLAYLDQLQQQLRQFTI
;
A
#
# COMPACT_ATOMS: atom_id res chain seq x y z
N MET A 1 -15.89 13.29 24.85
CA MET A 1 -15.37 12.11 24.14
C MET A 1 -13.93 12.42 23.72
N ASN A 2 -12.94 11.81 24.38
CA ASN A 2 -11.53 12.22 24.34
C ASN A 2 -10.94 12.25 22.91
N THR A 3 -10.32 13.37 22.53
CA THR A 3 -9.55 13.53 21.27
C THR A 3 -8.55 12.40 21.03
N PHE A 4 -8.01 11.83 22.12
CA PHE A 4 -7.11 10.67 22.12
C PHE A 4 -7.73 9.38 21.55
N THR A 5 -9.02 9.12 21.80
CA THR A 5 -9.67 7.89 21.30
C THR A 5 -10.01 7.99 19.81
N LYS A 6 -10.29 9.20 19.33
CA LYS A 6 -10.50 9.48 17.91
C LYS A 6 -9.20 9.33 17.11
N PHE A 7 -8.07 9.75 17.69
CA PHE A 7 -6.74 9.61 17.08
C PHE A 7 -6.33 8.14 16.91
N ARG A 8 -6.70 7.25 17.85
CA ARG A 8 -6.36 5.83 17.79
C ARG A 8 -7.01 5.09 16.61
N LYS A 9 -8.21 5.50 16.19
CA LYS A 9 -8.96 4.93 15.05
C LYS A 9 -8.58 5.51 13.68
N LEU A 10 -7.73 6.54 13.63
CA LEU A 10 -7.28 7.10 12.35
C LEU A 10 -6.38 6.12 11.59
N SER A 11 -6.43 6.24 10.26
CA SER A 11 -5.53 5.54 9.37
C SER A 11 -4.08 5.82 9.70
N ILE A 12 -3.20 4.84 9.47
CA ILE A 12 -1.74 5.00 9.60
C ILE A 12 -1.28 6.25 8.84
N ARG A 13 -1.73 6.39 7.59
CA ARG A 13 -1.44 7.55 6.74
C ARG A 13 -1.87 8.86 7.38
N SER A 14 -3.11 8.94 7.91
CA SER A 14 -3.61 10.18 8.53
C SER A 14 -2.87 10.53 9.81
N LYS A 15 -2.49 9.54 10.63
CA LYS A 15 -1.68 9.77 11.84
C LYS A 15 -0.35 10.41 11.51
N PHE A 16 0.36 9.88 10.51
CA PHE A 16 1.62 10.47 10.05
C PHE A 16 1.41 11.87 9.46
N LEU A 17 0.40 12.05 8.61
CA LEU A 17 0.14 13.34 7.98
C LEU A 17 -0.14 14.41 9.02
N VAL A 18 -1.01 14.14 10.00
CA VAL A 18 -1.30 15.09 11.09
C VAL A 18 -0.04 15.38 11.91
N LEU A 19 0.77 14.36 12.23
CA LEU A 19 1.99 14.53 13.00
C LEU A 19 3.03 15.36 12.25
N PHE A 20 3.25 15.09 10.96
CA PHE A 20 4.16 15.88 10.12
C PHE A 20 3.67 17.31 9.96
N VAL A 21 2.38 17.53 9.71
CA VAL A 21 1.82 18.88 9.60
C VAL A 21 2.00 19.66 10.90
N LEU A 22 1.71 19.05 12.05
CA LEU A 22 1.93 19.69 13.35
C LEU A 22 3.41 20.05 13.56
N LEU A 23 4.33 19.16 13.19
CA LEU A 23 5.77 19.38 13.30
C LEU A 23 6.23 20.52 12.39
N PHE A 24 5.80 20.55 11.13
CA PHE A 24 6.13 21.62 10.19
C PHE A 24 5.56 22.97 10.62
N VAL A 25 4.32 23.00 11.10
CA VAL A 25 3.71 24.23 11.62
C VAL A 25 4.49 24.75 12.83
N TRP A 26 4.82 23.85 13.76
CA TRP A 26 5.58 24.21 14.95
C TRP A 26 6.99 24.72 14.61
N PHE A 27 7.69 24.03 13.70
CA PHE A 27 8.99 24.47 13.19
C PHE A 27 8.88 25.84 12.48
N GLY A 28 7.87 26.03 11.64
CA GLY A 28 7.62 27.30 10.95
C GLY A 28 7.37 28.45 11.91
N LEU A 29 6.58 28.23 12.97
CA LEU A 29 6.33 29.24 14.01
C LEU A 29 7.63 29.65 14.73
N ILE A 30 8.49 28.68 15.08
CA ILE A 30 9.79 28.97 15.69
C ILE A 30 10.65 29.81 14.76
N GLN A 31 10.71 29.46 13.47
CA GLN A 31 11.49 30.20 12.49
C GLN A 31 10.98 31.63 12.28
N LEU A 32 9.66 31.83 12.32
CA LEU A 32 9.07 33.17 12.24
C LEU A 32 9.45 34.02 13.46
N VAL A 33 9.42 33.45 14.66
CA VAL A 33 9.84 34.15 15.89
C VAL A 33 11.32 34.51 15.82
N GLN A 34 12.17 33.59 15.37
CA GLN A 34 13.61 33.84 15.21
C GLN A 34 13.89 34.94 14.19
N LEU A 35 13.19 34.93 13.05
CA LEU A 35 13.30 35.96 12.03
C LEU A 35 12.88 37.34 12.56
N PHE A 36 11.80 37.39 13.36
CA PHE A 36 11.35 38.63 14.01
C PHE A 36 12.42 39.23 14.93
N PHE A 37 13.04 38.43 15.81
CA PHE A 37 14.13 38.90 16.66
C PHE A 37 15.35 39.35 15.85
N PHE A 38 15.72 38.62 14.79
CA PHE A 38 16.83 38.98 13.92
C PHE A 38 16.62 40.35 13.25
N ILE A 39 15.41 40.61 12.73
CA ILE A 39 15.05 41.92 12.17
C ILE A 39 15.14 43.01 13.24
N SER A 40 14.68 42.72 14.47
CA SER A 40 14.80 43.65 15.59
C SER A 40 16.26 44.01 15.93
N TYR A 41 17.17 43.04 15.86
CA TYR A 41 18.61 43.28 16.12
C TYR A 41 19.24 44.14 15.02
N ILE A 42 18.90 43.90 13.76
CA ILE A 42 19.35 44.75 12.64
C ILE A 42 18.85 46.18 12.81
N LYS A 43 17.59 46.35 13.21
CA LYS A 43 17.01 47.68 13.43
C LYS A 43 17.77 48.45 14.52
N GLN A 44 18.02 47.85 15.68
CA GLN A 44 18.78 48.46 16.77
C GLN A 44 20.21 48.83 16.35
N TYR A 45 20.87 47.95 15.59
CA TYR A 45 22.20 48.21 15.06
C TYR A 45 22.22 49.40 14.08
N ASN A 46 21.26 49.46 13.16
CA ASN A 46 21.14 50.55 12.20
C ASN A 46 20.85 51.89 12.88
N GLU A 47 19.94 51.90 13.87
CA GLU A 47 19.64 53.11 14.65
C GLU A 47 20.90 53.66 15.30
N MET A 48 21.72 52.80 15.91
CA MET A 48 22.99 53.15 16.53
C MET A 48 24.00 53.76 15.55
N THR A 49 24.21 53.12 14.38
CA THR A 49 25.10 53.66 13.36
C THR A 49 24.63 55.02 12.84
N GLU A 50 23.33 55.18 12.62
CA GLU A 50 22.77 56.43 12.15
C GLU A 50 22.84 57.53 13.23
N THR A 51 22.70 57.21 14.53
CA THR A 51 22.92 58.18 15.63
C THR A 51 24.35 58.70 15.60
N ILE A 52 25.34 57.81 15.51
CA ILE A 52 26.77 58.18 15.45
C ILE A 52 27.04 59.05 14.22
N HIS A 53 26.51 58.67 13.04
CA HIS A 53 26.70 59.42 11.80
C HIS A 53 26.13 60.84 11.90
N LEU A 54 24.89 60.99 12.39
CA LEU A 54 24.24 62.29 12.54
C LEU A 54 24.96 63.17 13.57
N THR A 55 25.32 62.65 14.75
CA THR A 55 26.09 63.39 15.74
C THR A 55 27.45 63.85 15.17
N ASN A 56 28.15 62.97 14.44
CA ASN A 56 29.44 63.30 13.84
C ASN A 56 29.35 64.39 12.75
N SER A 57 28.26 64.42 11.98
CA SER A 57 28.06 65.43 10.94
C SER A 57 27.90 66.86 11.48
N ILE A 58 27.38 67.03 12.70
CA ILE A 58 27.25 68.34 13.36
C ILE A 58 28.63 68.88 13.77
N HIS A 59 29.47 68.02 14.37
CA HIS A 59 30.82 68.38 14.82
C HIS A 59 31.79 68.66 13.67
N GLY A 60 31.76 67.83 12.63
CA GLY A 60 32.73 67.89 11.52
C GLY A 60 32.26 68.77 10.37
N GLU A 61 31.45 68.19 9.48
CA GLU A 61 31.13 68.77 8.18
C GLU A 61 30.34 70.08 8.28
N LEU A 62 29.23 70.10 9.03
CA LEU A 62 28.36 71.27 9.08
C LEU A 62 29.02 72.46 9.78
N ARG A 63 29.84 72.21 10.80
CA ARG A 63 30.56 73.25 11.53
C ARG A 63 31.59 73.96 10.64
N GLU A 64 32.40 73.19 9.93
CA GLU A 64 33.41 73.75 9.01
C GLU A 64 32.73 74.57 7.91
N GLN A 65 31.60 74.09 7.39
CA GLN A 65 30.79 74.82 6.41
C GLN A 65 30.24 76.13 7.00
N LEU A 66 29.75 76.13 8.24
CA LEU A 66 29.23 77.34 8.89
C LEU A 66 30.33 78.40 9.08
N GLU A 67 31.51 78.01 9.60
CA GLU A 67 32.62 78.93 9.82
C GLU A 67 33.16 79.53 8.52
N GLU A 68 33.24 78.72 7.44
CA GLU A 68 33.62 79.19 6.12
C GLU A 68 32.59 80.16 5.53
N GLU A 69 31.30 79.82 5.60
CA GLU A 69 30.21 80.63 5.07
C GLU A 69 30.13 82.00 5.78
N ILE A 70 30.19 82.01 7.12
CA ILE A 70 30.18 83.25 7.91
C ILE A 70 31.40 84.12 7.59
N ARG A 71 32.58 83.52 7.44
CA ARG A 71 33.79 84.24 7.04
C ARG A 71 33.67 84.88 5.66
N ASP A 72 33.11 84.15 4.70
CA ASP A 72 32.95 84.64 3.33
C ASP A 72 31.87 85.73 3.22
N ILE A 73 30.81 85.65 4.03
CA ILE A 73 29.80 86.70 4.19
C ILE A 73 30.43 87.98 4.76
N VAL A 74 31.21 87.88 5.83
CA VAL A 74 31.83 89.05 6.48
C VAL A 74 32.86 89.71 5.57
N TYR A 75 33.61 88.93 4.79
CA TYR A 75 34.56 89.43 3.80
C TYR A 75 33.91 89.91 2.49
N GLY A 76 32.58 89.79 2.36
CA GLY A 76 31.82 90.26 1.21
C GLY A 76 32.01 89.42 -0.06
N LYS A 77 32.47 88.16 0.07
CA LYS A 77 32.51 87.21 -1.05
C LYS A 77 31.12 86.66 -1.39
N VAL A 78 30.24 86.61 -0.39
CA VAL A 78 28.85 86.14 -0.48
C VAL A 78 27.93 87.18 0.15
N TYR A 79 26.79 87.46 -0.47
CA TYR A 79 25.77 88.33 0.13
C TYR A 79 25.04 87.60 1.25
N PHE A 80 24.72 88.29 2.35
CA PHE A 80 24.06 87.66 3.50
C PHE A 80 22.72 86.97 3.13
N GLU A 81 21.96 87.53 2.20
CA GLU A 81 20.68 86.96 1.74
C GLU A 81 20.85 85.73 0.84
N ASP A 82 21.99 85.60 0.14
CA ASP A 82 22.30 84.48 -0.75
C ASP A 82 23.10 83.37 -0.05
N GLY A 83 23.53 83.61 1.19
CA GLY A 83 24.34 82.69 1.98
C GLY A 83 23.55 81.48 2.50
N ARG A 84 24.27 80.43 2.85
CA ARG A 84 23.71 79.16 3.34
C ARG A 84 23.72 79.00 4.85
N GLN A 85 24.07 80.04 5.61
CA GLN A 85 24.24 80.00 7.06
C GLN A 85 23.00 79.45 7.78
N TYR A 86 21.79 79.87 7.39
CA TYR A 86 20.55 79.37 7.97
C TYR A 86 20.23 77.94 7.56
N GLN A 87 20.58 77.54 6.33
CA GLN A 87 20.41 76.15 5.87
C GLN A 87 21.30 75.22 6.69
N ILE A 88 22.56 75.60 6.91
CA ILE A 88 23.52 74.83 7.71
C ILE A 88 23.05 74.71 9.16
N LEU A 89 22.66 75.82 9.80
CA LEU A 89 22.12 75.80 11.17
C LEU A 89 20.85 74.95 11.29
N SER A 90 19.94 75.05 10.31
CA SER A 90 18.73 74.22 10.29
C SER A 90 19.03 72.72 10.12
N GLN A 91 20.07 72.36 9.36
CA GLN A 91 20.52 70.97 9.20
C GLN A 91 21.16 70.45 10.49
N MET A 92 21.95 71.27 11.18
CA MET A 92 22.49 70.90 12.50
C MET A 92 21.36 70.62 13.50
N GLU A 93 20.34 71.48 13.51
CA GLU A 93 19.17 71.31 14.36
C GLU A 93 18.34 70.08 13.97
N GLU A 94 18.13 69.83 12.67
CA GLU A 94 17.45 68.64 12.16
C GLU A 94 18.18 67.35 12.55
N HIS A 95 19.51 67.32 12.39
CA HIS A 95 20.33 66.19 12.78
C HIS A 95 20.28 65.97 14.30
N LEU A 96 20.36 67.04 15.10
CA LEU A 96 20.25 66.98 16.56
C LEU A 96 18.86 66.48 17.00
N ASN A 97 17.79 66.96 16.37
CA ASN A 97 16.42 66.53 16.63
C ASN A 97 16.22 65.05 16.25
N THR A 98 16.81 64.61 15.14
CA THR A 98 16.76 63.21 14.73
C THR A 98 17.51 62.31 15.71
N VAL A 99 18.67 62.75 16.21
CA VAL A 99 19.40 62.07 17.28
C VAL A 99 18.56 62.01 18.56
N ALA A 100 17.98 63.13 19.00
CA ALA A 100 17.18 63.22 20.23
C ALA A 100 15.96 62.30 20.26
N ASN A 101 15.39 62.00 19.09
CA ASN A 101 14.20 61.13 18.97
C ASN A 101 14.51 59.63 19.00
N LYS A 102 15.78 59.22 19.05
CA LYS A 102 16.16 57.80 19.05
C LYS A 102 16.22 57.24 20.46
N GLU A 103 15.83 55.97 20.62
CA GLU A 103 15.91 55.28 21.92
C GLU A 103 17.32 55.29 22.50
N MET A 104 18.35 55.19 21.65
CA MET A 104 19.76 55.24 22.04
C MET A 104 20.16 56.59 22.68
N ALA A 105 19.48 57.68 22.35
CA ALA A 105 19.85 59.02 22.81
C ALA A 105 19.26 59.38 24.19
N GLN A 106 18.37 58.55 24.75
CA GLN A 106 17.76 58.80 26.06
C GLN A 106 18.78 59.10 27.19
N PRO A 107 19.94 58.42 27.28
CA PRO A 107 20.93 58.71 28.31
C PRO A 107 21.60 60.08 28.17
N PHE A 108 21.52 60.72 26.99
CA PHE A 108 22.26 61.94 26.63
C PHE A 108 21.38 63.17 26.46
N THR A 109 20.19 63.16 27.08
CA THR A 109 19.21 64.24 26.92
C THR A 109 19.79 65.59 27.36
N ASN A 110 20.63 65.61 28.39
CA ASN A 110 21.22 66.86 28.89
C ASN A 110 22.24 67.42 27.88
N GLU A 111 23.14 66.58 27.37
CA GLU A 111 24.14 66.98 26.38
C GLU A 111 23.50 67.45 25.07
N ILE A 112 22.39 66.84 24.67
CA ILE A 112 21.61 67.26 23.52
C ILE A 112 21.00 68.66 23.75
N GLU A 113 20.46 68.93 24.93
CA GLU A 113 19.91 70.24 25.27
C GLU A 113 20.99 71.32 25.41
N GLU A 114 22.19 70.97 25.87
CA GLU A 114 23.34 71.87 25.87
C GLU A 114 23.72 72.27 24.43
N VAL A 115 23.83 71.30 23.51
CA VAL A 115 24.10 71.58 22.09
C VAL A 115 22.98 72.41 21.48
N ARG A 116 21.71 72.11 21.79
CA ARG A 116 20.54 72.88 21.33
C ARG A 116 20.63 74.35 21.75
N THR A 117 20.92 74.60 23.02
CA THR A 117 21.05 75.96 23.57
C THR A 117 22.15 76.76 22.86
N ILE A 118 23.27 76.10 22.54
CA ILE A 118 24.38 76.77 21.83
C ILE A 118 24.01 77.01 20.36
N LEU A 119 23.29 76.10 19.70
CA LEU A 119 22.77 76.31 18.34
C LEU A 119 21.80 77.50 18.28
N GLU A 120 20.91 77.61 19.26
CA GLU A 120 20.00 78.77 19.39
C GLU A 120 20.80 80.07 19.56
N THR A 121 21.78 80.08 20.47
CA THR A 121 22.66 81.24 20.70
C THR A 121 23.46 81.61 19.44
N THR A 122 23.95 80.61 18.71
CA THR A 122 24.68 80.81 17.45
C THR A 122 23.78 81.43 16.39
N THR A 123 22.52 80.97 16.32
CA THR A 123 21.50 81.53 15.42
C THR A 123 21.21 82.99 15.76
N GLU A 124 21.08 83.33 17.04
CA GLU A 124 20.90 84.72 17.49
C GLU A 124 22.08 85.63 17.07
N TYR A 125 23.33 85.14 17.16
CA TYR A 125 24.48 85.91 16.69
C TYR A 125 24.52 86.05 15.17
N VAL A 126 24.09 85.03 14.42
CA VAL A 126 23.96 85.10 12.95
C VAL A 126 22.88 86.11 12.55
N ASP A 127 21.75 86.15 13.24
CA ASP A 127 20.70 87.15 13.04
C ASP A 127 21.20 88.57 13.30
N LEU A 128 21.96 88.75 14.39
CA LEU A 128 22.60 90.02 14.71
C LEU A 128 23.58 90.46 13.61
N LEU A 129 24.39 89.52 13.08
CA LEU A 129 25.30 89.80 11.97
C LEU A 129 24.53 90.25 10.72
N GLY A 130 23.42 89.58 10.40
CA GLY A 130 22.54 89.96 9.30
C GLY A 130 21.99 91.38 9.44
N HIS A 131 21.55 91.73 10.65
CA HIS A 131 21.11 93.09 10.98
C HIS A 131 22.25 94.11 10.80
N GLN A 132 23.44 93.83 11.33
CA GLN A 132 24.61 94.72 11.19
C GLN A 132 25.02 94.93 9.72
N ILE A 133 24.95 93.88 8.88
CA ILE A 133 25.22 93.97 7.44
C ILE A 133 24.17 94.85 6.75
N LYS A 134 22.89 94.65 7.06
CA LYS A 134 21.77 95.42 6.47
C LYS A 134 21.84 96.92 6.79
N PHE A 135 22.23 97.28 8.01
CA PHE A 135 22.38 98.68 8.44
C PHE A 135 23.78 99.26 8.20
N ASN A 136 24.66 98.52 7.51
CA ASN A 136 26.02 98.94 7.15
C ASN A 136 26.84 99.45 8.34
N VAL A 137 26.76 98.72 9.46
CA VAL A 137 27.52 98.97 10.69
C VAL A 137 29.04 98.86 10.42
N PRO A 138 29.91 99.58 11.17
CA PRO A 138 31.37 99.50 11.00
C PRO A 138 31.92 98.07 10.99
N ALA A 139 33.02 97.87 10.25
CA ALA A 139 33.64 96.55 10.10
C ALA A 139 34.11 95.94 11.43
N GLU A 140 34.55 96.78 12.38
CA GLU A 140 34.97 96.36 13.72
C GLU A 140 33.86 95.61 14.46
N GLU A 141 32.64 96.15 14.51
CA GLU A 141 31.50 95.50 15.17
C GLU A 141 31.11 94.18 14.49
N LYS A 142 31.18 94.13 13.14
CA LYS A 142 30.92 92.89 12.38
C LYS A 142 31.97 91.81 12.66
N TYR A 143 33.24 92.19 12.82
CA TYR A 143 34.30 91.25 13.21
C TYR A 143 34.11 90.75 14.64
N THR A 144 33.64 91.59 15.56
CA THR A 144 33.29 91.14 16.92
C THR A 144 32.15 90.13 16.90
N THR A 145 31.08 90.36 16.12
CA THR A 145 30.00 89.38 15.99
C THR A 145 30.46 88.11 15.28
N GLN A 146 31.33 88.20 14.27
CA GLN A 146 31.98 87.03 13.67
C GLN A 146 32.80 86.23 14.69
N GLU A 147 33.54 86.90 15.56
CA GLU A 147 34.29 86.26 16.64
C GLU A 147 33.36 85.55 17.63
N TYR A 148 32.23 86.16 18.02
CA TYR A 148 31.22 85.51 18.85
C TYR A 148 30.58 84.29 18.18
N ILE A 149 30.31 84.35 16.88
CA ILE A 149 29.86 83.17 16.10
C ILE A 149 30.94 82.09 16.10
N GLY A 150 32.21 82.46 15.92
CA GLY A 150 33.33 81.52 15.97
C GLY A 150 33.50 80.86 17.34
N ILE A 151 33.34 81.62 18.43
CA ILE A 151 33.35 81.10 19.81
C ILE A 151 32.17 80.17 20.04
N ALA A 152 30.95 80.55 19.62
CA ALA A 152 29.77 79.71 19.75
C ALA A 152 29.89 78.42 18.94
N SER A 153 30.41 78.49 17.70
CA SER A 153 30.77 77.33 16.86
C SER A 153 31.81 76.42 17.52
N GLY A 154 32.82 77.00 18.17
CA GLY A 154 33.79 76.26 18.99
C GLY A 154 33.13 75.57 20.19
N LEU A 155 32.16 76.21 20.85
CA LEU A 155 31.41 75.58 21.94
C LEU A 155 30.51 74.44 21.43
N ILE A 156 29.89 74.57 20.24
CA ILE A 156 29.17 73.47 19.57
C ILE A 156 30.13 72.29 19.39
N ASN A 157 31.34 72.54 18.88
CA ASN A 157 32.35 71.51 18.68
C ASN A 157 32.61 70.70 19.96
N ASP A 158 32.87 71.40 21.07
CA ASP A 158 33.24 70.77 22.33
C ASP A 158 32.10 69.95 22.94
N HIS A 159 30.86 70.46 22.87
CA HIS A 159 29.69 69.76 23.41
C HIS A 159 29.26 68.60 22.50
N VAL A 160 29.29 68.77 21.18
CA VAL A 160 28.99 67.68 20.23
C VAL A 160 30.08 66.61 20.28
N GLN A 161 31.35 66.97 20.49
CA GLN A 161 32.42 65.98 20.69
C GLN A 161 32.18 65.15 21.96
N THR A 162 31.75 65.79 23.05
CA THR A 162 31.36 65.10 24.29
C THR A 162 30.17 64.16 24.04
N LEU A 163 29.12 64.65 23.37
CA LEU A 163 27.96 63.86 22.97
C LEU A 163 28.36 62.66 22.08
N LEU A 164 29.25 62.86 21.11
CA LEU A 164 29.76 61.81 20.24
C LEU A 164 30.55 60.77 21.01
N GLN A 165 31.42 61.18 21.94
CA GLN A 165 32.18 60.27 22.79
C GLN A 165 31.24 59.42 23.66
N ASN A 166 30.24 60.05 24.29
CA ASN A 166 29.26 59.36 25.11
C ASN A 166 28.40 58.40 24.26
N THR A 167 27.98 58.82 23.07
CA THR A 167 27.25 57.99 22.09
C THR A 167 28.09 56.79 21.66
N LEU A 168 29.38 56.97 21.37
CA LEU A 168 30.29 55.88 20.99
C LEU A 168 30.48 54.89 22.13
N GLN A 169 30.67 55.35 23.36
CA GLN A 169 30.82 54.49 24.53
C GLN A 169 29.56 53.63 24.76
N GLU A 170 28.38 54.25 24.69
CA GLU A 170 27.11 53.53 24.83
C GLU A 170 26.86 52.59 23.66
N SER A 171 27.29 52.95 22.44
CA SER A 171 27.23 52.07 21.28
C SER A 171 28.02 50.79 21.49
N GLU A 172 29.19 50.86 22.13
CA GLU A 172 30.02 49.69 22.45
C GLU A 172 29.33 48.79 23.49
N ILE A 173 28.72 49.39 24.51
CA ILE A 173 27.93 48.66 25.51
C ILE A 173 26.75 47.95 24.84
N GLN A 174 25.98 48.66 24.01
CA GLN A 174 24.83 48.09 23.32
C GLN A 174 25.22 47.02 22.30
N LYS A 175 26.35 47.17 21.58
CA LYS A 175 26.88 46.12 20.70
C LYS A 175 27.14 44.83 21.45
N GLU A 176 27.79 44.87 22.61
CA GLU A 176 28.04 43.68 23.41
C GLU A 176 26.73 43.07 23.94
N VAL A 177 25.77 43.89 24.38
CA VAL A 177 24.43 43.42 24.77
C VAL A 177 23.69 42.75 23.61
N ILE A 178 23.70 43.34 22.40
CA ILE A 178 23.08 42.76 21.20
C ILE A 178 23.77 41.45 20.83
N LYS A 179 25.10 41.39 20.85
CA LYS A 179 25.89 40.20 20.56
C LYS A 179 25.62 39.08 21.56
N GLU A 180 25.49 39.38 22.85
CA GLU A 180 25.09 38.41 23.88
C GLU A 180 23.67 37.89 23.62
N LYS A 181 22.72 38.78 23.29
CA LYS A 181 21.34 38.38 22.93
C LYS A 181 21.31 37.47 21.70
N ILE A 182 22.04 37.82 20.64
CA ILE A 182 22.18 37.01 19.43
C ILE A 182 22.77 35.64 19.77
N ASN A 183 23.87 35.58 20.52
CA ASN A 183 24.51 34.31 20.89
C ASN A 183 23.58 33.44 21.72
N ARG A 184 22.90 34.01 22.72
CA ARG A 184 21.91 33.30 23.54
C ARG A 184 20.79 32.73 22.67
N ASP A 185 20.25 33.54 21.76
CA ASP A 185 19.14 33.13 20.90
C ASP A 185 19.56 32.07 19.88
N ILE A 186 20.80 32.14 19.35
CA ILE A 186 21.39 31.09 18.51
C ILE A 186 21.53 29.78 19.30
N VAL A 187 22.05 29.81 20.53
CA VAL A 187 22.19 28.62 21.37
C VAL A 187 20.82 28.01 21.69
N ILE A 188 19.82 28.84 22.00
CA ILE A 188 18.44 28.39 22.20
C ILE A 188 17.90 27.73 20.91
N SER A 189 18.07 28.37 19.74
CA SER A 189 17.60 27.85 18.45
C SER A 189 18.23 26.50 18.13
N ILE A 190 19.55 26.35 18.29
CA ILE A 190 20.26 25.08 18.07
C ILE A 190 19.74 24.00 19.04
N THR A 191 19.54 24.35 20.32
CA THR A 191 19.04 23.41 21.33
C THR A 191 17.63 22.92 20.98
N VAL A 192 16.72 23.84 20.59
CA VAL A 192 15.36 23.52 20.17
C VAL A 192 15.36 22.67 18.89
N TYR A 193 16.25 22.96 17.94
CA TYR A 193 16.40 22.19 16.72
C TYR A 193 16.86 20.75 17.01
N ILE A 194 17.88 20.57 17.83
CA ILE A 194 18.36 19.24 18.25
C ILE A 194 17.24 18.46 18.93
N LEU A 195 16.50 19.10 19.84
CA LEU A 195 15.39 18.48 20.56
C LEU A 195 14.27 18.05 19.60
N LEU A 196 13.95 18.87 18.60
CA LEU A 196 12.99 18.51 17.54
C LEU A 196 13.46 17.31 16.71
N VAL A 197 14.73 17.26 16.32
CA VAL A 197 15.30 16.11 15.60
C VAL A 197 15.21 14.84 16.45
N MET A 198 15.55 14.92 17.74
CA MET A 198 15.47 13.81 18.68
C MET A 198 14.04 13.29 18.86
N ILE A 199 13.06 14.19 19.01
CA ILE A 199 11.63 13.82 19.10
C ILE A 199 11.17 13.15 17.81
N THR A 200 11.55 13.70 16.65
CA THR A 200 11.21 13.13 15.35
C THR A 200 11.76 11.71 15.19
N PHE A 201 13.03 11.53 15.54
CA PHE A 201 13.69 10.22 15.53
C PHE A 201 12.98 9.22 16.46
N PHE A 202 12.63 9.65 17.68
CA PHE A 202 11.94 8.79 18.64
C PHE A 202 10.55 8.37 18.16
N ILE A 203 9.79 9.30 17.56
CA ILE A 203 8.48 9.02 16.96
C ILE A 203 8.61 8.00 15.81
N ILE A 204 9.59 8.19 14.91
CA ILE A 204 9.85 7.27 13.80
C ILE A 204 10.24 5.89 14.32
N TRP A 205 11.10 5.82 15.33
CA TRP A 205 11.53 4.56 15.95
C TRP A 205 10.35 3.79 16.57
N ILE A 206 9.50 4.48 17.32
CA ILE A 206 8.25 3.91 17.85
C ILE A 206 7.35 3.43 16.71
N ALA A 207 7.09 4.28 15.72
CA ALA A 207 6.20 3.94 14.61
C ALA A 207 6.71 2.72 13.84
N SER A 208 8.02 2.63 13.60
CA SER A 208 8.67 1.46 12.98
C SER A 208 8.41 0.19 13.78
N LYS A 209 8.59 0.22 15.11
CA LYS A 209 8.36 -0.94 15.97
C LYS A 209 6.91 -1.41 15.97
N TYR A 210 5.94 -0.48 15.95
CA TYR A 210 4.51 -0.83 16.02
C TYR A 210 3.89 -1.15 14.66
N MET A 211 4.46 -0.66 13.55
CA MET A 211 3.89 -0.84 12.21
C MET A 211 4.64 -1.87 11.37
N LEU A 212 5.97 -1.81 11.31
CA LEU A 212 6.74 -2.71 10.46
C LEU A 212 6.79 -4.12 11.06
N LYS A 213 6.86 -4.26 12.38
CA LYS A 213 6.96 -5.58 13.03
C LYS A 213 5.76 -6.49 12.71
N PRO A 214 4.49 -6.04 12.81
CA PRO A 214 3.34 -6.84 12.37
C PRO A 214 3.36 -7.19 10.87
N ILE A 215 3.81 -6.27 10.01
CA ILE A 215 3.92 -6.50 8.57
C ILE A 215 4.95 -7.59 8.26
N TYR A 216 6.15 -7.52 8.87
CA TYR A 216 7.16 -8.57 8.75
C TYR A 216 6.67 -9.91 9.30
N SER A 217 5.90 -9.88 10.39
CA SER A 217 5.26 -11.08 10.92
C SER A 217 4.33 -11.70 9.86
N LEU A 218 3.38 -10.93 9.31
CA LEU A 218 2.49 -11.41 8.24
C LEU A 218 3.24 -11.91 7.01
N GLN A 219 4.32 -11.23 6.59
CA GLN A 219 5.17 -11.69 5.50
C GLN A 219 5.75 -13.08 5.78
N ASN A 220 6.20 -13.33 7.02
CA ASN A 220 6.72 -14.65 7.40
C ASN A 220 5.61 -15.70 7.42
N HIS A 221 4.41 -15.37 7.92
CA HIS A 221 3.25 -16.27 7.85
C HIS A 221 2.89 -16.61 6.40
N ALA A 222 2.91 -15.63 5.50
CA ALA A 222 2.68 -15.83 4.08
C ALA A 222 3.70 -16.80 3.45
N LYS A 223 4.97 -16.67 3.82
CA LYS A 223 6.03 -17.59 3.36
C LYS A 223 5.81 -19.02 3.85
N GLU A 224 5.38 -19.18 5.10
CA GLU A 224 5.09 -20.50 5.65
C GLU A 224 3.86 -21.15 5.01
N ILE A 225 2.79 -20.37 4.78
CA ILE A 225 1.61 -20.81 4.02
C ILE A 225 1.99 -21.22 2.59
N ALA A 226 2.84 -20.43 1.92
CA ALA A 226 3.31 -20.74 0.57
C ALA A 226 4.16 -22.02 0.50
N LYS A 227 4.80 -22.42 1.61
CA LYS A 227 5.49 -23.73 1.73
C LYS A 227 4.55 -24.88 2.10
N GLY A 228 3.26 -24.62 2.25
CA GLY A 228 2.23 -25.60 2.60
C GLY A 228 1.91 -25.66 4.10
N ASN A 229 2.57 -24.91 4.97
CA ASN A 229 2.23 -24.89 6.38
C ASN A 229 1.01 -23.98 6.62
N LEU A 230 -0.18 -24.58 6.74
CA LEU A 230 -1.41 -23.87 7.04
C LEU A 230 -1.65 -23.75 8.55
N ASN A 231 -0.92 -24.51 9.38
CA ASN A 231 -1.06 -24.50 10.84
C ASN A 231 -0.43 -23.30 11.55
N VAL A 232 0.02 -22.29 10.80
CA VAL A 232 0.66 -21.11 11.36
C VAL A 232 -0.37 -20.28 12.11
N LEU A 233 -0.09 -19.99 13.37
CA LEU A 233 -1.02 -19.30 14.26
C LEU A 233 -0.93 -17.78 14.06
N ILE A 234 -1.91 -17.27 13.31
CA ILE A 234 -2.09 -15.84 13.04
C ILE A 234 -2.71 -15.20 14.31
N ASN A 235 -1.85 -14.77 15.25
CA ASN A 235 -2.21 -14.10 16.50
C ASN A 235 -2.79 -12.68 16.31
N PRO A 236 -4.04 -12.42 16.74
CA PRO A 236 -4.69 -11.13 16.52
C PRO A 236 -3.85 -9.96 17.06
N VAL A 237 -3.70 -8.93 16.23
CA VAL A 237 -2.98 -7.72 16.62
C VAL A 237 -3.94 -6.85 17.41
N THR A 238 -3.48 -6.24 18.52
CA THR A 238 -4.28 -5.29 19.32
C THR A 238 -4.50 -3.94 18.64
N ALA A 239 -4.34 -3.89 17.31
CA ALA A 239 -4.52 -2.71 16.49
C ALA A 239 -6.00 -2.52 16.12
N THR A 240 -6.37 -1.31 15.71
CA THR A 240 -7.75 -0.95 15.28
C THR A 240 -7.67 -0.09 14.02
N ASN A 241 -6.71 -0.41 13.15
CA ASN A 241 -6.33 0.35 11.96
C ASN A 241 -6.09 -0.64 10.80
N GLU A 242 -5.50 -0.17 9.71
CA GLU A 242 -5.25 -0.97 8.50
C GLU A 242 -4.45 -2.25 8.74
N ILE A 243 -3.63 -2.31 9.80
CA ILE A 243 -2.89 -3.53 10.16
C ILE A 243 -3.85 -4.61 10.66
N ASP A 244 -4.88 -4.23 11.42
CA ASP A 244 -5.90 -5.15 11.91
C ASP A 244 -6.74 -5.70 10.76
N ASP A 245 -7.18 -4.83 9.84
CA ASP A 245 -7.90 -5.23 8.63
C ASP A 245 -7.06 -6.20 7.78
N LEU A 246 -5.77 -5.91 7.61
CA LEU A 246 -4.85 -6.81 6.90
C LEU A 246 -4.71 -8.17 7.60
N TYR A 247 -4.63 -8.16 8.94
CA TYR A 247 -4.53 -9.38 9.74
C TYR A 247 -5.79 -10.25 9.61
N ASN A 248 -6.96 -9.62 9.70
CA ASN A 248 -8.26 -10.27 9.54
C ASN A 248 -8.43 -10.86 8.13
N GLY A 249 -8.04 -10.12 7.09
CA GLY A 249 -8.02 -10.64 5.72
C GLY A 249 -7.11 -11.85 5.55
N PHE A 250 -5.92 -11.83 6.14
CA PHE A 250 -4.97 -12.94 6.10
C PHE A 250 -5.46 -14.17 6.86
N HIS A 251 -6.10 -13.95 8.01
CA HIS A 251 -6.73 -15.00 8.82
C HIS A 251 -7.86 -15.68 8.04
N LEU A 252 -8.76 -14.91 7.43
CA LEU A 252 -9.85 -15.42 6.59
C LEU A 252 -9.32 -16.24 5.40
N MET A 253 -8.31 -15.73 4.68
CA MET A 253 -7.68 -16.45 3.57
C MET A 253 -7.08 -17.80 4.02
N THR A 254 -6.38 -17.81 5.15
CA THR A 254 -5.74 -19.03 5.68
C THR A 254 -6.78 -20.08 6.07
N ASN A 255 -7.87 -19.67 6.75
CA ASN A 255 -8.96 -20.57 7.10
C ASN A 255 -9.68 -21.13 5.88
N TYR A 256 -9.89 -20.29 4.86
CA TYR A 256 -10.51 -20.73 3.61
C TYR A 256 -9.63 -21.75 2.86
N LEU A 257 -8.31 -21.53 2.81
CA LEU A 257 -7.37 -22.50 2.27
C LEU A 257 -7.40 -23.82 3.05
N LYS A 258 -7.39 -23.78 4.39
CA LYS A 258 -7.53 -24.99 5.22
C LYS A 258 -8.79 -25.77 4.86
N HIS A 259 -9.93 -25.09 4.78
CA HIS A 259 -11.20 -25.70 4.43
C HIS A 259 -11.15 -26.39 3.06
N ILE A 260 -10.60 -25.72 2.04
CA ILE A 260 -10.44 -26.31 0.70
C ILE A 260 -9.56 -27.56 0.75
N ILE A 261 -8.37 -27.50 1.36
CA ILE A 261 -7.46 -28.65 1.40
C ILE A 261 -8.10 -29.82 2.18
N SER A 262 -8.78 -29.56 3.30
CA SER A 262 -9.51 -30.60 4.04
C SER A 262 -10.62 -31.23 3.20
N GLN A 263 -11.37 -30.43 2.43
CA GLN A 263 -12.42 -30.93 1.55
C GLN A 263 -11.83 -31.81 0.43
N VAL A 264 -10.74 -31.36 -0.20
CA VAL A 264 -10.04 -32.16 -1.23
C VAL A 264 -9.53 -33.48 -0.64
N HIS A 265 -9.00 -33.48 0.59
CA HIS A 265 -8.57 -34.71 1.26
C HIS A 265 -9.73 -35.68 1.53
N ARG A 266 -10.90 -35.16 1.94
CA ARG A 266 -12.10 -36.00 2.16
C ARG A 266 -12.60 -36.61 0.86
N THR A 267 -12.76 -35.80 -0.19
CA THR A 267 -13.23 -36.26 -1.50
C THR A 267 -12.24 -37.24 -2.13
N SER A 268 -10.92 -37.02 -1.99
CA SER A 268 -9.90 -37.97 -2.46
C SER A 268 -10.06 -39.34 -1.79
N ASN A 269 -10.27 -39.38 -0.46
CA ASN A 269 -10.49 -40.63 0.26
C ASN A 269 -11.80 -41.33 -0.16
N GLU A 270 -12.87 -40.58 -0.39
CA GLU A 270 -14.15 -41.11 -0.90
C GLU A 270 -13.96 -41.77 -2.27
N ILE A 271 -13.25 -41.12 -3.21
CA ILE A 271 -12.99 -41.67 -4.55
C ILE A 271 -12.11 -42.93 -4.47
N ILE A 272 -11.08 -42.96 -3.60
CA ILE A 272 -10.25 -44.17 -3.40
C ILE A 272 -11.12 -45.34 -2.93
N HIS A 273 -12.05 -45.10 -2.00
CA HIS A 273 -12.97 -46.14 -1.53
C HIS A 273 -13.86 -46.64 -2.67
N THR A 274 -14.48 -45.73 -3.43
CA THR A 274 -15.35 -46.10 -4.56
C THR A 274 -14.58 -46.84 -5.66
N SER A 275 -13.35 -46.41 -5.99
CA SER A 275 -12.54 -47.08 -7.01
C SER A 275 -12.12 -48.50 -6.59
N ARG A 276 -11.82 -48.73 -5.30
CA ARG A 276 -11.60 -50.10 -4.80
C ARG A 276 -12.86 -50.98 -4.92
N GLN A 277 -14.04 -50.42 -4.63
CA GLN A 277 -15.29 -51.14 -4.82
C GLN A 277 -15.54 -51.47 -6.30
N ILE A 278 -15.27 -50.52 -7.20
CA ILE A 278 -15.36 -50.76 -8.66
C ILE A 278 -14.41 -51.89 -9.07
N HIS A 279 -13.14 -51.85 -8.63
CA HIS A 279 -12.17 -52.89 -8.96
C HIS A 279 -12.63 -54.28 -8.53
N GLN A 280 -13.14 -54.41 -7.30
CA GLN A 280 -13.71 -55.67 -6.82
C GLN A 280 -14.91 -56.12 -7.65
N SER A 281 -15.87 -55.22 -7.92
CA SER A 281 -17.04 -55.56 -8.75
C SER A 281 -16.68 -55.91 -10.19
N THR A 282 -15.63 -55.30 -10.74
CA THR A 282 -15.08 -55.61 -12.06
C THR A 282 -14.47 -57.02 -12.08
N GLU A 283 -13.70 -57.42 -11.06
CA GLU A 283 -13.12 -58.77 -10.94
C GLU A 283 -14.21 -59.86 -10.82
N GLU A 284 -15.23 -59.59 -10.00
CA GLU A 284 -16.41 -60.48 -9.86
C GLU A 284 -17.17 -60.62 -11.19
N ASN A 285 -17.38 -59.50 -11.90
CA ASN A 285 -18.06 -59.49 -13.19
C ASN A 285 -17.22 -60.15 -14.30
N LEU A 286 -15.89 -60.02 -14.29
CA LEU A 286 -14.99 -60.68 -15.23
C LEU A 286 -15.13 -62.20 -15.10
N THR A 287 -15.07 -62.70 -13.86
CA THR A 287 -15.25 -64.12 -13.54
C THR A 287 -16.62 -64.63 -14.00
N ALA A 288 -17.68 -63.85 -13.76
CA ALA A 288 -19.03 -64.18 -14.21
C ALA A 288 -19.16 -64.19 -15.75
N GLY A 289 -18.52 -63.24 -16.45
CA GLY A 289 -18.49 -63.16 -17.91
C GLY A 289 -17.73 -64.31 -18.57
N GLU A 290 -16.58 -64.69 -18.01
CA GLU A 290 -15.82 -65.88 -18.45
C GLU A 290 -16.65 -67.16 -18.27
N GLN A 291 -17.31 -67.31 -17.12
CA GLN A 291 -18.19 -68.45 -16.86
C GLN A 291 -19.38 -68.48 -17.82
N MET A 292 -19.97 -67.32 -18.14
CA MET A 292 -21.07 -67.21 -19.10
C MET A 292 -20.63 -67.64 -20.50
N THR A 293 -19.48 -67.14 -20.97
CA THR A 293 -18.91 -67.49 -22.28
C THR A 293 -18.61 -68.99 -22.36
N SER A 294 -17.98 -69.55 -21.33
CA SER A 294 -17.70 -70.99 -21.22
C SER A 294 -18.98 -71.83 -21.24
N THR A 295 -20.01 -71.40 -20.50
CA THR A 295 -21.30 -72.10 -20.43
C THR A 295 -22.05 -72.02 -21.78
N SER A 296 -22.02 -70.88 -22.46
CA SER A 296 -22.59 -70.73 -23.81
C SER A 296 -21.92 -71.67 -24.81
N GLN A 297 -20.59 -71.74 -24.80
CA GLN A 297 -19.83 -72.68 -25.64
C GLN A 297 -20.17 -74.14 -25.33
N PHE A 298 -20.29 -74.49 -24.04
CA PHE A 298 -20.70 -75.83 -23.61
C PHE A 298 -22.09 -76.18 -24.13
N ILE A 299 -23.08 -75.30 -23.94
CA ILE A 299 -24.46 -75.54 -24.41
C ILE A 299 -24.52 -75.60 -25.92
N THR A 300 -23.76 -74.77 -26.64
CA THR A 300 -23.66 -74.83 -28.10
C THR A 300 -23.15 -76.19 -28.57
N ARG A 301 -22.12 -76.75 -27.93
CA ARG A 301 -21.63 -78.11 -28.23
C ARG A 301 -22.67 -79.18 -27.93
N ASP A 302 -23.40 -79.06 -26.81
CA ASP A 302 -24.47 -80.00 -26.46
C ASP A 302 -25.63 -79.95 -27.47
N LEU A 303 -26.05 -78.74 -27.89
CA LEU A 303 -27.04 -78.56 -28.94
C LEU A 303 -26.59 -79.16 -30.28
N GLN A 304 -25.29 -79.08 -30.62
CA GLN A 304 -24.74 -79.74 -31.82
C GLN A 304 -24.88 -81.25 -31.71
N GLN A 305 -24.57 -81.82 -30.55
CA GLN A 305 -24.71 -83.25 -30.30
C GLN A 305 -26.18 -83.69 -30.34
N GLN A 306 -27.08 -82.94 -29.70
CA GLN A 306 -28.53 -83.19 -29.74
C GLN A 306 -29.08 -83.10 -31.17
N HIS A 307 -28.60 -82.15 -31.98
CA HIS A 307 -28.98 -82.03 -33.38
C HIS A 307 -28.58 -83.27 -34.18
N ILE A 308 -27.37 -83.79 -33.99
CA ILE A 308 -26.89 -85.02 -34.64
C ILE A 308 -27.74 -86.23 -34.21
N GLN A 309 -28.04 -86.37 -32.91
CA GLN A 309 -28.89 -87.44 -32.39
C GLN A 309 -30.32 -87.37 -32.95
N LEU A 310 -30.88 -86.17 -33.05
CA LEU A 310 -32.21 -85.95 -33.62
C LEU A 310 -32.25 -86.32 -35.11
N GLN A 311 -31.22 -85.99 -35.87
CA GLN A 311 -31.13 -86.41 -37.28
C GLN A 311 -31.07 -87.94 -37.42
N GLN A 312 -30.37 -88.64 -36.52
CA GLN A 312 -30.35 -90.10 -36.51
C GLN A 312 -31.74 -90.68 -36.18
N LEU A 313 -32.37 -90.14 -35.13
CA LEU A 313 -33.74 -90.48 -34.73
C LEU A 313 -34.76 -90.25 -35.86
N GLN A 314 -34.67 -89.12 -36.57
CA GLN A 314 -35.51 -88.84 -37.75
C GLN A 314 -35.33 -89.91 -38.83
N ARG A 315 -34.08 -90.26 -39.17
CA ARG A 315 -33.79 -91.32 -40.17
C ARG A 315 -34.32 -92.68 -39.75
N GLU A 316 -34.20 -93.05 -38.48
CA GLU A 316 -34.76 -94.31 -37.96
C GLU A 316 -36.29 -94.29 -37.99
N ASN A 317 -36.90 -93.16 -37.63
CA ASN A 317 -38.35 -93.00 -37.63
C ASN A 317 -38.92 -93.05 -39.06
N GLU A 318 -38.26 -92.42 -40.04
CA GLU A 318 -38.61 -92.53 -41.46
C GLU A 318 -38.52 -93.98 -41.96
N ARG A 319 -37.46 -94.72 -41.60
CA ARG A 319 -37.33 -96.14 -41.93
C ARG A 319 -38.41 -97.00 -41.27
N LEU A 320 -38.78 -96.69 -40.03
CA LEU A 320 -39.88 -97.38 -39.34
C LEU A 320 -41.20 -97.11 -40.03
N LEU A 321 -41.47 -95.86 -40.42
CA LEU A 321 -42.66 -95.48 -41.16
C LEU A 321 -42.74 -96.23 -42.50
N GLU A 322 -41.64 -96.26 -43.26
CA GLU A 322 -41.55 -97.01 -44.52
C GLU A 322 -41.84 -98.50 -44.33
N LYS A 323 -41.24 -99.12 -43.30
CA LYS A 323 -41.51 -100.52 -42.95
C LYS A 323 -42.98 -100.75 -42.60
N GLN A 324 -43.59 -99.89 -41.77
CA GLN A 324 -45.00 -100.02 -41.38
C GLN A 324 -45.94 -99.82 -42.56
N LEU A 325 -45.67 -98.85 -43.44
CA LEU A 325 -46.44 -98.65 -44.68
C LEU A 325 -46.31 -99.84 -45.63
N SER A 326 -45.12 -100.42 -45.76
CA SER A 326 -44.91 -101.63 -46.56
C SER A 326 -45.63 -102.85 -45.98
N PHE A 327 -45.66 -102.97 -44.65
CA PHE A 327 -46.38 -104.03 -43.94
C PHE A 327 -47.90 -103.86 -44.09
N GLN A 328 -48.41 -102.64 -43.99
CA GLN A 328 -49.82 -102.33 -44.27
C GLN A 328 -50.20 -102.72 -45.70
N LYS A 329 -49.36 -102.40 -46.69
CA LYS A 329 -49.58 -102.79 -48.07
C LYS A 329 -49.55 -104.31 -48.29
N GLN A 330 -48.75 -105.05 -47.53
CA GLN A 330 -48.75 -106.52 -47.54
C GLN A 330 -50.04 -107.07 -46.92
N LEU A 331 -50.50 -106.50 -45.80
CA LEU A 331 -51.76 -106.86 -45.14
C LEU A 331 -52.96 -106.66 -46.07
N ASP A 332 -53.01 -105.56 -46.83
CA ASP A 332 -54.09 -105.25 -47.78
C ASP A 332 -54.25 -106.31 -48.91
N THR A 333 -53.27 -107.20 -49.11
CA THR A 333 -53.29 -108.24 -50.16
C THR A 333 -53.77 -109.63 -49.70
N LEU A 334 -54.08 -109.81 -48.41
CA LEU A 334 -54.48 -111.10 -47.82
C LEU A 334 -56.02 -111.29 -47.81
N PRO A 335 -56.59 -112.47 -48.19
CA PRO A 335 -58.05 -112.61 -48.38
C PRO A 335 -58.94 -112.99 -47.17
N GLU A 336 -58.53 -112.80 -45.90
CA GLU A 336 -59.38 -113.15 -44.73
C GLU A 336 -59.33 -112.08 -43.61
N GLU A 337 -60.42 -111.98 -42.81
CA GLU A 337 -60.66 -111.03 -41.71
C GLU A 337 -59.47 -110.86 -40.74
N HIS A 338 -58.70 -109.78 -40.91
CA HIS A 338 -57.63 -109.34 -39.99
C HIS A 338 -57.84 -107.90 -39.51
N ASP A 339 -59.09 -107.49 -39.26
CA ASP A 339 -59.46 -106.12 -38.86
C ASP A 339 -58.62 -105.59 -37.68
N LEU A 340 -58.35 -106.45 -36.69
CA LEU A 340 -57.54 -106.10 -35.53
C LEU A 340 -56.08 -105.76 -35.89
N ILE A 341 -55.48 -106.46 -36.87
CA ILE A 341 -54.10 -106.19 -37.31
C ILE A 341 -54.04 -104.90 -38.14
N HIS A 342 -55.05 -104.63 -38.98
CA HIS A 342 -55.16 -103.34 -39.68
C HIS A 342 -55.31 -102.17 -38.71
N GLU A 343 -56.15 -102.31 -37.68
CA GLU A 343 -56.33 -101.30 -36.63
C GLU A 343 -55.01 -101.03 -35.88
N HIS A 344 -54.34 -102.08 -35.41
CA HIS A 344 -53.03 -101.95 -34.74
C HIS A 344 -51.95 -101.32 -35.62
N THR A 345 -51.91 -101.66 -36.91
CA THR A 345 -50.94 -101.07 -37.86
C THR A 345 -51.23 -99.58 -38.10
N SER A 346 -52.51 -99.22 -38.24
CA SER A 346 -52.96 -97.82 -38.39
C SER A 346 -52.64 -96.98 -37.14
N ILE A 347 -52.87 -97.53 -35.94
CA ILE A 347 -52.46 -96.90 -34.67
C ILE A 347 -50.94 -96.69 -34.64
N THR A 348 -50.16 -97.71 -35.03
CA THR A 348 -48.69 -97.65 -35.04
C THR A 348 -48.18 -96.58 -36.01
N ILE A 349 -48.75 -96.48 -37.21
CA ILE A 349 -48.42 -95.43 -38.18
C ILE A 349 -48.77 -94.05 -37.63
N THR A 350 -49.93 -93.90 -37.00
CA THR A 350 -50.36 -92.64 -36.36
C THR A 350 -49.39 -92.22 -35.26
N MET A 351 -48.94 -93.17 -34.43
CA MET A 351 -47.92 -92.93 -33.40
C MET A 351 -46.56 -92.51 -33.99
N ILE A 352 -46.12 -93.16 -35.07
CA ILE A 352 -44.87 -92.81 -35.78
C ILE A 352 -44.96 -91.41 -36.41
N SER A 353 -46.10 -91.07 -37.02
CA SER A 353 -46.34 -89.72 -37.56
C SER A 353 -46.39 -88.66 -36.47
N GLN A 354 -46.99 -88.97 -35.31
CA GLN A 354 -46.96 -88.07 -34.15
C GLN A 354 -45.54 -87.88 -33.62
N LEU A 355 -44.74 -88.95 -33.57
CA LEU A 355 -43.34 -88.89 -33.19
C LEU A 355 -42.53 -88.02 -34.17
N GLN A 356 -42.81 -88.13 -35.46
CA GLN A 356 -42.18 -87.29 -36.50
C GLN A 356 -42.51 -85.80 -36.31
N LYS A 357 -43.77 -85.48 -35.98
CA LYS A 357 -44.19 -84.11 -35.64
C LYS A 357 -43.44 -83.59 -34.41
N ASN A 358 -43.37 -84.38 -33.34
CA ASN A 358 -42.63 -84.02 -32.13
C ASN A 358 -41.14 -83.79 -32.41
N MET A 359 -40.53 -84.58 -33.30
CA MET A 359 -39.13 -84.39 -33.70
C MET A 359 -38.91 -83.08 -34.45
N GLU A 360 -39.84 -82.63 -35.31
CA GLU A 360 -39.71 -81.33 -35.98
C GLU A 360 -39.96 -80.13 -35.03
N GLU A 361 -40.87 -80.28 -34.07
CA GLU A 361 -40.99 -79.30 -32.99
C GLU A 361 -39.68 -79.20 -32.18
N PHE A 362 -39.09 -80.35 -31.83
CA PHE A 362 -37.81 -80.40 -31.11
C PHE A 362 -36.65 -79.80 -31.92
N LYS A 363 -36.60 -80.05 -33.23
CA LYS A 363 -35.61 -79.43 -34.14
C LYS A 363 -35.73 -77.92 -34.12
N THR A 364 -36.96 -77.39 -34.20
CA THR A 364 -37.23 -75.95 -34.14
C THR A 364 -36.77 -75.35 -32.81
N GLN A 365 -36.99 -76.06 -31.70
CA GLN A 365 -36.49 -75.66 -30.38
C GLN A 365 -34.96 -75.62 -30.33
N ILE A 366 -34.27 -76.63 -30.86
CA ILE A 366 -32.80 -76.65 -30.94
C ILE A 366 -32.29 -75.45 -31.74
N THR A 367 -32.86 -75.17 -32.92
CA THR A 367 -32.46 -74.02 -33.75
C THR A 367 -32.67 -72.69 -33.05
N THR A 368 -33.78 -72.54 -32.32
CA THR A 368 -34.04 -71.35 -31.51
C THR A 368 -33.03 -71.21 -30.38
N CYS A 369 -32.67 -72.33 -29.72
CA CYS A 369 -31.68 -72.35 -28.65
C CYS A 369 -30.27 -71.97 -29.17
N PHE A 370 -29.90 -72.43 -30.38
CA PHE A 370 -28.67 -72.00 -31.04
C PHE A 370 -28.62 -70.50 -31.27
N ALA A 371 -29.68 -69.91 -31.85
CA ALA A 371 -29.75 -68.48 -32.09
C ALA A 371 -29.63 -67.67 -30.79
N ASN A 372 -30.29 -68.13 -29.73
CA ASN A 372 -30.19 -67.49 -28.41
C ASN A 372 -28.77 -67.60 -27.83
N MET A 373 -28.09 -68.74 -28.01
CA MET A 373 -26.71 -68.91 -27.51
C MET A 373 -25.67 -68.10 -28.28
N GLU A 374 -25.86 -67.91 -29.59
CA GLU A 374 -25.03 -67.02 -30.39
C GLU A 374 -25.14 -65.56 -29.90
N VAL A 375 -26.37 -65.11 -29.61
CA VAL A 375 -26.63 -63.79 -29.01
C VAL A 375 -26.00 -63.67 -27.62
N ILE A 376 -26.16 -64.68 -26.74
CA ILE A 376 -25.56 -64.68 -25.40
C ILE A 376 -24.03 -64.68 -25.48
N GLY A 377 -23.43 -65.41 -26.42
CA GLY A 377 -21.99 -65.43 -26.65
C GLY A 377 -21.46 -64.05 -27.04
N ALA A 378 -22.10 -63.38 -28.01
CA ALA A 378 -21.73 -62.04 -28.45
C ALA A 378 -21.87 -61.00 -27.32
N LEU A 379 -22.98 -61.05 -26.56
CA LEU A 379 -23.19 -60.20 -25.39
C LEU A 379 -22.14 -60.45 -24.29
N GLY A 380 -21.71 -61.69 -24.11
CA GLY A 380 -20.65 -62.04 -23.14
C GLY A 380 -19.29 -61.47 -23.52
N GLU A 381 -18.92 -61.54 -24.80
CA GLU A 381 -17.69 -60.90 -25.30
C GLU A 381 -17.76 -59.38 -25.16
N GLU A 382 -18.88 -58.75 -25.55
CA GLU A 382 -19.08 -57.31 -25.37
C GLU A 382 -18.98 -56.91 -23.90
N GLN A 383 -19.62 -57.66 -23.00
CA GLN A 383 -19.55 -57.41 -21.57
C GLN A 383 -18.11 -57.49 -21.04
N LEU A 384 -17.33 -58.51 -21.44
CA LEU A 384 -15.91 -58.62 -21.07
C LEU A 384 -15.10 -57.40 -21.51
N THR A 385 -15.28 -56.92 -22.74
CA THR A 385 -14.57 -55.73 -23.23
C THR A 385 -14.92 -54.47 -22.44
N THR A 386 -16.20 -54.28 -22.07
CA THR A 386 -16.62 -53.13 -21.24
C THR A 386 -16.06 -53.19 -19.83
N ILE A 387 -15.94 -54.40 -19.26
CA ILE A 387 -15.34 -54.61 -17.93
C ILE A 387 -13.85 -54.25 -17.96
N GLU A 388 -13.12 -54.64 -18.99
CA GLU A 388 -11.70 -54.28 -19.18
C GLU A 388 -11.52 -52.75 -19.28
N GLU A 389 -12.39 -52.05 -20.02
CA GLU A 389 -12.34 -50.59 -20.12
C GLU A 389 -12.61 -49.90 -18.77
N ILE A 390 -13.59 -50.40 -18.00
CA ILE A 390 -13.88 -49.91 -16.64
C ILE A 390 -12.69 -50.15 -15.71
N ALA A 391 -12.04 -51.32 -15.80
CA ALA A 391 -10.86 -51.66 -15.02
C ALA A 391 -9.72 -50.66 -15.30
N GLU A 392 -9.40 -50.44 -16.57
CA GLU A 392 -8.33 -49.53 -17.00
C GLU A 392 -8.60 -48.09 -16.53
N ASN A 393 -9.86 -47.63 -16.62
CA ASN A 393 -10.23 -46.29 -16.18
C ASN A 393 -10.16 -46.14 -14.66
N SER A 394 -10.55 -47.17 -13.91
CA SER A 394 -10.41 -47.21 -12.45
C SER A 394 -8.94 -47.12 -12.03
N ASP A 395 -8.04 -47.86 -12.70
CA ASP A 395 -6.61 -47.81 -12.42
C ASP A 395 -6.00 -46.43 -12.71
N LYS A 396 -6.42 -45.79 -13.81
CA LYS A 396 -6.04 -44.40 -14.11
C LYS A 396 -6.48 -43.43 -13.02
N GLN A 397 -7.72 -43.56 -12.52
CA GLN A 397 -8.23 -42.71 -11.43
C GLN A 397 -7.42 -42.89 -10.14
N LEU A 398 -7.05 -44.14 -9.78
CA LEU A 398 -6.19 -44.41 -8.63
C LEU A 398 -4.81 -43.78 -8.79
N ALA A 399 -4.21 -43.83 -9.98
CA ALA A 399 -2.92 -43.20 -10.25
C ALA A 399 -2.99 -41.66 -10.09
N TYR A 400 -4.05 -41.02 -10.59
CA TYR A 400 -4.27 -39.58 -10.38
C TYR A 400 -4.48 -39.22 -8.91
N LEU A 401 -5.19 -40.05 -8.16
CA LEU A 401 -5.42 -39.84 -6.73
C LEU A 401 -4.13 -39.98 -5.92
N ASP A 402 -3.25 -40.92 -6.27
CA ASP A 402 -1.95 -41.06 -5.60
C ASP A 402 -1.08 -39.81 -5.82
N GLN A 403 -1.03 -39.30 -7.06
CA GLN A 403 -0.37 -38.02 -7.35
C GLN A 403 -0.97 -36.85 -6.56
N LEU A 404 -2.30 -36.77 -6.49
CA LEU A 404 -3.00 -35.74 -5.73
C LEU A 404 -2.68 -35.85 -4.23
N GLN A 405 -2.69 -37.06 -3.65
CA GLN A 405 -2.32 -37.29 -2.25
C GLN A 405 -0.87 -36.90 -1.98
N GLN A 406 0.04 -37.19 -2.91
CA GLN A 406 1.44 -36.79 -2.80
C GLN A 406 1.59 -35.26 -2.79
N GLN A 407 0.83 -34.55 -3.64
CA GLN A 407 0.76 -33.09 -3.60
C GLN A 407 0.11 -32.56 -2.32
N LEU A 408 -0.91 -33.25 -1.78
CA LEU A 408 -1.57 -32.84 -0.54
C LEU A 408 -0.65 -33.00 0.68
N ARG A 409 0.28 -33.96 0.68
CA ARG A 409 1.25 -34.17 1.78
C ARG A 409 2.18 -32.97 2.03
N GLN A 410 2.36 -32.10 1.04
CA GLN A 410 3.13 -30.87 1.24
C GLN A 410 2.39 -29.88 2.16
N PHE A 411 1.07 -30.02 2.29
CA PHE A 411 0.25 -29.19 3.16
C PHE A 411 0.13 -29.78 4.56
N THR A 412 0.52 -29.02 5.57
CA THR A 412 0.25 -29.34 6.98
C THR A 412 -0.91 -28.48 7.46
N ILE A 413 -2.05 -29.13 7.76
CA ILE A 413 -3.32 -28.47 8.11
C ILE A 413 -3.52 -28.35 9.60
#